data_AF-A0AAU5TYA7-F1
#
_entry.id   AF-A0AAU5TYA7-F1
#
_cell.length_a   1.000
_cell.length_b   1.000
_cell.length_c   1.000
_cell.angle_alpha   90.00
_cell.angle_beta   90.00
_cell.angle_gamma   90.00
#
_symmetry.space_group_name_H-M   'P 1'
#
loop_
_entity.id
_entity.type
_entity.pdbx_description
1 polymer ?
#
loop_
_entity_poly.entity_id
_entity_poly.type
_entity_poly.pdbx_seq_one_letter_code
_entity_poly.pdbx_strand_id
1 'polypeptide(L)'
;MADTADTADSTDTTVAARVEIRVDRDSCVGSGACALFEPDFFDQSEEDGLVVPRVREAGPEALPALRTAASRCPARAIVLVPADGPEGACDGQASAGWDRSD
;
A
#
# COMPACT_ATOMS: atom_id res chain seq x y z
N MET A 1 -35.98 23.32 -0.04
CA MET A 1 -35.14 22.66 0.97
C MET A 1 -34.27 21.71 0.19
N ALA A 2 -32.99 22.03 0.04
CA ALA A 2 -32.10 21.36 -0.90
C ALA A 2 -31.52 20.09 -0.26
N ASP A 3 -31.69 18.99 -0.96
CA ASP A 3 -31.06 17.70 -0.71
C ASP A 3 -29.54 17.85 -0.85
N THR A 4 -28.83 17.77 0.26
CA THR A 4 -27.35 17.70 0.32
C THR A 4 -26.97 16.45 1.10
N ALA A 5 -27.02 15.30 0.43
CA ALA A 5 -26.37 14.09 0.88
C ALA A 5 -26.16 13.15 -0.31
N ASP A 6 -25.40 13.64 -1.30
CA ASP A 6 -24.73 12.77 -2.25
C ASP A 6 -23.23 13.08 -2.17
N THR A 7 -22.57 12.45 -1.20
CA THR A 7 -21.11 12.41 -1.08
C THR A 7 -20.71 10.96 -0.90
N ALA A 8 -21.13 10.13 -1.85
CA ALA A 8 -20.69 8.75 -1.96
C ALA A 8 -20.93 8.23 -3.39
N ASP A 9 -20.46 8.97 -4.40
CA ASP A 9 -20.18 8.38 -5.70
C ASP A 9 -18.80 8.87 -6.16
N SER A 10 -17.78 8.23 -5.62
CA SER A 10 -16.40 8.31 -6.12
C SER A 10 -15.83 6.91 -6.21
N THR A 11 -16.57 6.03 -6.87
CA THR A 11 -16.03 4.80 -7.44
C THR A 11 -15.80 4.99 -8.94
N ASP A 12 -15.32 6.18 -9.34
CA ASP A 12 -14.55 6.34 -10.58
C ASP A 12 -13.06 6.32 -10.21
N THR A 13 -12.58 5.16 -9.76
CA THR A 13 -11.15 4.85 -9.76
C THR A 13 -10.98 3.45 -10.30
N THR A 14 -11.24 3.34 -11.60
CA THR A 14 -11.12 2.11 -12.35
C THR A 14 -9.65 1.67 -12.41
N VAL A 15 -9.27 0.77 -11.51
CA VAL A 15 -8.16 -0.21 -11.60
C VAL A 15 -6.82 0.36 -12.07
N ALA A 16 -6.28 1.33 -11.33
CA ALA A 16 -4.85 1.64 -11.41
C ALA A 16 -4.14 0.87 -10.29
N ALA A 17 -3.07 0.15 -10.62
CA ALA A 17 -2.30 -0.70 -9.71
C ALA A 17 -1.97 0.02 -8.38
N ARG A 18 -2.80 -0.18 -7.36
CA ARG A 18 -2.69 0.53 -6.07
C ARG A 18 -1.76 -0.22 -5.14
N VAL A 19 -1.26 0.50 -4.15
CA VAL A 19 -0.53 -0.08 -3.03
C VAL A 19 -1.17 0.28 -1.71
N GLU A 20 -1.39 -0.73 -0.89
CA GLU A 20 -1.81 -0.63 0.49
C GLU A 20 -0.58 -0.41 1.38
N ILE A 21 -0.68 0.56 2.29
CA ILE A 21 0.37 0.92 3.25
C ILE A 21 0.01 0.30 4.60
N ARG A 22 0.82 -0.65 5.06
CA ARG A 22 0.69 -1.29 6.37
C ARG A 22 1.83 -0.88 7.28
N VAL A 23 1.52 -0.71 8.57
CA VAL A 23 2.50 -0.38 9.60
C VAL A 23 2.41 -1.41 10.71
N ASP A 24 3.54 -2.04 11.00
CA ASP A 24 3.74 -2.80 12.23
C ASP A 24 4.11 -1.83 13.36
N ARG A 25 3.13 -1.55 14.22
CA ARG A 25 3.29 -0.62 15.36
C ARG A 25 4.13 -1.22 16.48
N ASP A 26 4.17 -2.55 16.62
CA ASP A 26 4.97 -3.22 17.66
C ASP A 26 6.47 -3.15 17.33
N SER A 27 6.82 -3.22 16.04
CA SER A 27 8.19 -3.02 15.58
C SER A 27 8.60 -1.54 15.46
N CYS A 28 7.65 -0.59 15.54
CA CYS A 28 7.95 0.82 15.32
C CYS A 28 8.73 1.41 16.50
N VAL A 29 9.93 1.94 16.22
CA VAL A 29 10.80 2.58 17.23
C VAL A 29 10.63 4.10 17.34
N GLY A 30 9.61 4.66 16.68
CA GLY A 30 9.29 6.10 16.76
C GLY A 30 10.40 7.05 16.25
N SER A 31 11.17 6.66 15.23
CA SER A 31 12.31 7.47 14.75
C SER A 31 11.92 8.75 14.01
N GLY A 32 10.66 8.92 13.62
CA GLY A 32 10.17 10.06 12.82
C GLY A 32 10.70 10.15 11.38
N ALA A 33 11.60 9.25 10.96
CA ALA A 33 12.25 9.33 9.65
C ALA A 33 11.27 9.27 8.48
N CYS A 34 10.21 8.48 8.59
CA CYS A 34 9.16 8.37 7.56
C CYS A 34 8.45 9.71 7.32
N ALA A 35 7.98 10.37 8.38
CA ALA A 35 7.31 11.68 8.29
C ALA A 35 8.28 12.79 7.85
N LEU A 36 9.57 12.69 8.17
CA LEU A 36 10.58 13.66 7.72
C LEU A 36 10.85 13.60 6.22
N PHE A 37 10.94 12.40 5.65
CA PHE A 37 11.27 12.21 4.23
C PHE A 37 10.05 12.23 3.31
N GLU A 38 8.91 11.71 3.78
CA GLU A 38 7.67 11.59 3.00
C GLU A 38 6.46 12.09 3.82
N PRO A 39 6.41 13.39 4.17
CA PRO A 39 5.38 13.98 5.04
C PRO A 39 3.97 13.92 4.44
N ASP A 40 3.87 13.80 3.11
CA ASP A 40 2.59 13.70 2.40
C ASP A 40 1.88 12.36 2.67
N PHE A 41 2.65 11.31 3.00
CA PHE A 41 2.13 9.94 3.20
C PHE A 41 2.18 9.49 4.65
N PHE A 42 3.11 10.01 5.44
CA PHE A 42 3.32 9.60 6.83
C PHE A 42 3.28 10.78 7.77
N ASP A 43 2.70 10.54 8.93
CA ASP A 43 2.77 11.42 10.09
C ASP A 43 3.34 10.65 11.28
N GLN A 44 3.70 11.37 12.33
CA GLN A 44 4.07 10.78 13.61
C GLN A 44 3.00 11.15 14.64
N SER A 45 2.47 10.16 15.34
CA SER A 45 1.52 10.37 16.43
C SER A 45 2.17 11.22 17.53
N GLU A 46 1.55 12.33 17.90
CA GLU A 46 2.02 13.16 19.02
C GLU A 46 1.81 12.46 20.38
N GLU A 47 0.88 11.49 20.46
CA GLU A 47 0.55 10.78 21.71
C GLU A 47 1.54 9.67 22.02
N ASP A 48 1.87 8.85 21.01
CA ASP A 48 2.66 7.62 21.18
C ASP A 48 4.01 7.66 20.43
N GLY A 49 4.24 8.68 19.60
CA GLY A 49 5.47 8.81 18.82
C GLY A 49 5.61 7.77 17.70
N LEU A 50 4.61 6.92 17.43
CA LEU A 50 4.69 5.93 16.36
C LEU A 50 4.19 6.50 15.04
N VAL A 51 4.60 5.86 13.95
CA VAL A 51 4.19 6.26 12.60
C VAL A 51 2.69 6.04 12.39
N VAL A 52 2.06 7.00 11.72
CA VAL A 52 0.66 6.99 11.31
C VAL A 52 0.60 7.27 9.81
N PRO A 53 0.12 6.33 8.97
CA PRO A 53 -0.13 6.60 7.56
C PRO A 53 -1.25 7.64 7.41
N ARG A 54 -1.01 8.70 6.63
CA ARG A 54 -2.04 9.70 6.28
C ARG A 54 -3.05 9.15 5.28
N VAL A 55 -2.63 8.21 4.46
CA VAL A 55 -3.46 7.46 3.50
C VAL A 55 -3.26 5.97 3.71
N ARG A 56 -4.31 5.18 3.48
CA ARG A 56 -4.24 3.70 3.56
C ARG A 56 -3.82 3.06 2.24
N GLU A 57 -4.18 3.69 1.14
CA GLU A 57 -3.89 3.24 -0.21
C GLU A 57 -3.40 4.42 -1.04
N ALA A 58 -2.48 4.17 -1.95
CA ALA A 58 -1.97 5.16 -2.88
C ALA A 58 -1.83 4.56 -4.28
N GLY A 59 -1.84 5.42 -5.30
CA GLY A 59 -1.62 5.01 -6.68
C GLY A 59 -0.17 4.60 -6.96
N PRO A 60 0.10 4.02 -8.14
CA PRO A 60 1.44 3.55 -8.51
C PRO A 60 2.47 4.69 -8.61
N GLU A 61 2.04 5.93 -8.80
CA GLU A 61 2.89 7.12 -8.79
C GLU A 61 3.51 7.41 -7.41
N ALA A 62 2.85 6.97 -6.32
CA ALA A 62 3.33 7.14 -4.96
C ALA A 62 4.34 6.06 -4.54
N LEU A 63 4.45 4.95 -5.28
CA LEU A 63 5.34 3.83 -4.95
C LEU A 63 6.80 4.25 -4.69
N PRO A 64 7.43 5.13 -5.50
CA PRO A 64 8.81 5.56 -5.25
C PRO A 64 8.97 6.29 -3.91
N ALA A 65 8.02 7.17 -3.57
CA ALA A 65 7.96 7.87 -2.29
C ALA A 65 7.78 6.89 -1.12
N LEU A 66 6.77 6.02 -1.22
CA LEU A 66 6.49 5.01 -0.20
C LEU A 66 7.66 4.04 0.03
N ARG A 67 8.36 3.63 -1.04
CA ARG A 67 9.59 2.82 -0.95
C ARG A 67 10.73 3.58 -0.26
N THR A 68 10.84 4.88 -0.53
CA THR A 68 11.82 5.75 0.13
C THR A 68 11.56 5.79 1.63
N ALA A 69 10.33 6.09 2.06
CA ALA A 69 9.96 6.05 3.49
C ALA A 69 10.23 4.69 4.14
N ALA A 70 9.84 3.59 3.48
CA ALA A 70 10.08 2.24 3.99
C ALA A 70 11.58 1.94 4.14
N SER A 71 12.41 2.37 3.19
CA SER A 71 13.88 2.19 3.24
C SER A 71 14.57 3.00 4.34
N ARG A 72 13.96 4.12 4.76
CA ARG A 72 14.44 4.98 5.84
C ARG A 72 14.02 4.49 7.22
N CYS A 73 13.08 3.55 7.30
CA CYS A 73 12.63 2.99 8.56
C CYS A 73 13.70 2.04 9.14
N PRO A 74 14.37 2.39 10.25
CA PRO A 74 15.42 1.54 10.82
C PRO A 74 14.88 0.21 11.34
N ALA A 75 13.61 0.18 11.76
CA ALA A 75 12.96 -1.02 12.27
C ALA A 75 12.20 -1.80 11.20
N ARG A 76 12.19 -1.33 9.94
CA ARG A 76 11.47 -1.96 8.82
C ARG A 76 9.97 -2.19 9.11
N ALA A 77 9.36 -1.27 9.86
CA ALA A 77 7.97 -1.34 10.30
C ALA A 77 6.94 -1.02 9.19
N ILE A 78 7.37 -0.51 8.03
CA ILE A 78 6.48 -0.11 6.92
C ILE A 78 6.48 -1.22 5.87
N VAL A 79 5.30 -1.73 5.55
CA VAL A 79 5.06 -2.78 4.56
C VAL A 79 4.16 -2.24 3.46
N LEU A 80 4.55 -2.46 2.21
CA LEU A 80 3.77 -2.06 1.03
C LEU A 80 3.23 -3.31 0.36
N VAL A 81 1.91 -3.41 0.23
CA VAL A 81 1.23 -4.56 -0.38
C VAL A 81 0.55 -4.09 -1.66
N PRO A 82 0.68 -4.77 -2.80
CA PRO A 82 -0.17 -4.51 -3.96
C PRO A 82 -1.65 -4.66 -3.55
N ALA A 83 -2.45 -3.62 -3.75
CA ALA A 83 -3.88 -3.62 -3.39
C ALA A 83 -4.71 -4.43 -4.40
N ASP A 84 -4.25 -4.50 -5.64
CA ASP A 84 -4.69 -5.48 -6.62
C ASP A 84 -4.03 -6.81 -6.25
N GLY A 85 -4.76 -7.64 -5.50
CA GLY A 85 -4.23 -8.87 -4.90
C GLY A 85 -3.56 -9.81 -5.90
N PRO A 86 -2.82 -10.82 -5.42
CA PRO A 86 -2.35 -11.90 -6.28
C PRO A 86 -3.53 -12.80 -6.69
N GLU A 87 -4.42 -12.32 -7.55
CA GLU A 87 -5.31 -13.22 -8.29
C GLU A 87 -4.61 -13.62 -9.59
N GLY A 88 -3.86 -14.74 -9.54
CA GLY A 88 -3.48 -15.46 -10.76
C GLY A 88 -2.00 -15.50 -11.15
N ALA A 89 -1.06 -15.64 -10.21
CA ALA A 89 0.23 -16.24 -10.57
C ALA A 89 0.07 -17.77 -10.70
N CYS A 90 -0.30 -18.19 -11.92
CA CYS A 90 -0.38 -19.54 -12.51
C CYS A 90 -1.63 -20.42 -12.27
N ASP A 91 -2.79 -19.94 -12.72
CA ASP A 91 -3.63 -20.78 -13.58
C ASP A 91 -3.04 -20.74 -15.00
N GLY A 92 -2.72 -21.90 -15.60
CA GLY A 92 -2.62 -22.00 -17.08
C GLY A 92 -1.27 -22.27 -17.74
N GLN A 93 -0.30 -22.92 -17.09
CA GLN A 93 0.81 -23.60 -17.80
C GLN A 93 1.12 -24.99 -17.22
N ALA A 94 0.08 -25.81 -17.02
CA ALA A 94 0.22 -27.19 -17.42
C ALA A 94 0.04 -27.20 -18.94
N SER A 95 1.07 -26.75 -19.66
CA SER A 95 1.19 -27.03 -21.09
C SER A 95 0.93 -28.50 -21.23
N ALA A 96 -0.16 -28.80 -21.91
CA ALA A 96 -0.54 -30.12 -22.35
C ALA A 96 0.73 -30.84 -22.79
N GLY A 97 1.16 -31.74 -21.92
CA GLY A 97 2.18 -32.77 -22.08
C GLY A 97 1.69 -33.84 -23.05
N TRP A 98 1.22 -33.43 -24.23
CA TRP A 98 1.28 -34.16 -25.49
C TRP A 98 1.91 -35.55 -25.36
N ASP A 99 1.02 -36.51 -25.19
CA ASP A 99 1.06 -37.84 -25.76
C ASP A 99 2.01 -37.89 -26.98
N ARG A 100 3.20 -38.43 -26.76
CA ARG A 100 4.08 -38.91 -27.82
C ARG A 100 4.25 -40.41 -27.57
N SER A 101 3.37 -41.17 -28.19
CA SER A 101 3.49 -42.58 -28.58
C SER A 101 4.59 -43.39 -27.88
N ASP A 102 4.17 -44.20 -26.91
CA ASP A 102 4.81 -45.47 -26.51
C ASP A 102 3.74 -46.58 -26.54
#